data_AF-A0A960PZC6-F1
#
_entry.id   AF-A0A960PZC6-F1
#
_cell.length_a   1.000
_cell.length_b   1.000
_cell.length_c   1.000
_cell.angle_alpha   90.00
_cell.angle_beta   90.00
_cell.angle_gamma   90.00
#
_symmetry.space_group_name_H-M   'P 1'
#
loop_
_entity.id
_entity.type
_entity.pdbx_description
1 polymer ?
#
loop_
_entity_poly.entity_id
_entity_poly.type
_entity_poly.pdbx_seq_one_letter_code
_entity_poly.pdbx_strand_id
1 'polypeptide(L)'
;MSQVEFESLLARYAEGNLTKEEQRSLEKLVATNPQWQAEMDVVNRMQQLANQWRDEKVPHWHRQPYQLPPSSRWMSWFRWTPLALGCGLMLAVLFQVRVVKSENGFDLMFGHNQLTDSQLKQVEQGIQDVLDQRDQEFSQHLTKALTDMSEQQEDRMQALLAEYDQQSQSLRNKEFDTLLANWRKQRDLDLHVISSRYQDLYDASLANRNGLISLAQYVKK
;
A
#
# COMPACT_ATOMS: atom_id res chain seq x y z
N MET A 1 40.52 28.55 1.75
CA MET A 1 39.70 28.28 0.55
C MET A 1 38.26 28.19 0.99
N SER A 2 37.37 28.92 0.32
CA SER A 2 35.98 29.14 0.74
C SER A 2 35.12 27.91 0.48
N GLN A 3 34.15 27.66 1.36
CA GLN A 3 33.11 26.62 1.20
C GLN A 3 32.45 26.63 -0.20
N VAL A 4 32.29 27.81 -0.79
CA VAL A 4 31.76 28.02 -2.15
C VAL A 4 32.60 27.34 -3.24
N GLU A 5 33.92 27.25 -3.06
CA GLU A 5 34.83 26.61 -4.01
C GLU A 5 34.66 25.09 -3.96
N PHE A 6 34.50 24.53 -2.75
CA PHE A 6 34.22 23.11 -2.55
C PHE A 6 32.86 22.70 -3.16
N GLU A 7 31.81 23.48 -2.91
CA GLU A 7 30.48 23.22 -3.48
C GLU A 7 30.50 23.24 -5.02
N SER A 8 31.25 24.18 -5.63
CA SER A 8 31.38 24.26 -7.09
C SER A 8 32.14 23.06 -7.69
N LEU A 9 33.17 22.57 -7.00
CA LEU A 9 33.95 21.40 -7.43
C LEU A 9 33.17 20.10 -7.21
N LEU A 10 32.38 20.01 -6.14
CA LEU A 10 31.53 18.87 -5.84
C LEU A 10 30.36 18.75 -6.85
N ALA A 11 29.75 19.86 -7.25
CA ALA A 11 28.74 19.87 -8.31
C ALA A 11 29.33 19.37 -9.66
N ARG A 12 30.51 19.86 -10.03
CA ARG A 12 31.23 19.41 -11.24
C ARG A 12 31.66 17.94 -11.17
N TYR A 13 31.97 17.44 -9.98
CA TYR A 13 32.27 16.03 -9.74
C TYR A 13 31.02 15.16 -9.91
N ALA A 14 29.88 15.62 -9.37
CA ALA A 14 28.59 14.91 -9.50
C ALA A 14 28.16 14.76 -10.97
N GLU A 15 28.43 15.77 -11.80
CA GLU A 15 28.16 15.79 -13.25
C GLU A 15 29.20 15.02 -14.10
N GLY A 16 30.31 14.56 -13.51
CA GLY A 16 31.35 13.80 -14.21
C GLY A 16 32.31 14.63 -15.07
N ASN A 17 32.33 15.96 -14.92
CA ASN A 17 33.10 16.88 -15.77
C ASN A 17 34.42 17.36 -15.14
N LEU A 18 35.04 16.56 -14.26
CA LEU A 18 36.20 17.00 -13.49
C LEU A 18 37.53 16.74 -14.21
N THR A 19 38.42 17.74 -14.24
CA THR A 19 39.81 17.53 -14.69
C THR A 19 40.65 16.87 -13.59
N LYS A 20 41.70 16.14 -13.97
CA LYS A 20 42.58 15.40 -13.03
C LYS A 20 43.26 16.30 -11.99
N GLU A 21 43.41 17.59 -12.28
CA GLU A 21 44.01 18.57 -11.37
C GLU A 21 43.01 19.06 -10.32
N GLU A 22 41.76 19.30 -10.72
CA GLU A 22 40.65 19.65 -9.84
C GLU A 22 40.30 18.51 -8.88
N GLN A 23 40.40 17.26 -9.34
CA GLN A 23 40.20 16.08 -8.50
C GLN A 23 41.21 16.01 -7.34
N ARG A 24 42.49 16.28 -7.61
CA ARG A 24 43.53 16.30 -6.57
C ARG A 24 43.34 17.43 -5.58
N SER A 25 42.79 18.56 -6.02
CA SER A 25 42.45 19.69 -5.14
C SER A 25 41.25 19.34 -4.25
N LEU A 26 40.23 18.66 -4.79
CA LEU A 26 39.09 18.18 -4.02
C LEU A 26 39.49 17.12 -2.99
N GLU A 27 40.32 16.14 -3.36
CA GLU A 27 40.83 15.11 -2.44
C GLU A 27 41.62 15.71 -1.26
N LYS A 28 42.42 16.74 -1.52
CA LYS A 28 43.15 17.48 -0.47
C LYS A 28 42.20 18.23 0.46
N LEU A 29 41.16 18.86 -0.08
CA LEU A 29 40.16 19.58 0.71
C LEU A 29 39.33 18.62 1.57
N VAL A 30 38.89 17.48 1.02
CA VAL A 30 38.17 16.43 1.73
C VAL A 30 39.02 15.83 2.86
N ALA A 31 40.32 15.62 2.64
CA ALA A 31 41.23 15.12 3.68
C ALA A 31 41.42 16.11 4.85
N THR A 32 41.12 17.40 4.66
CA THR A 32 41.35 18.45 5.64
C THR A 32 40.13 18.70 6.54
N ASN A 33 38.91 18.34 6.10
CA ASN A 33 37.68 18.61 6.85
C ASN A 33 36.72 17.40 6.87
N PRO A 34 36.39 16.85 8.05
CA PRO A 34 35.48 15.69 8.16
C PRO A 34 34.05 15.97 7.68
N GLN A 35 33.60 17.23 7.66
CA GLN A 35 32.27 17.57 7.14
C GLN A 35 32.17 17.39 5.63
N TRP A 36 33.23 17.77 4.90
CA TRP A 36 33.30 17.64 3.44
C TRP A 36 33.48 16.19 3.00
N GLN A 37 34.08 15.35 3.85
CA GLN A 37 34.10 13.91 3.65
C GLN A 37 32.70 13.30 3.72
N ALA A 38 31.88 13.71 4.69
CA ALA A 38 30.50 13.22 4.80
C ALA A 38 29.64 13.61 3.60
N GLU A 39 29.78 14.85 3.09
CA GLU A 39 29.07 15.30 1.88
C GLU A 39 29.51 14.53 0.63
N MET A 40 30.81 14.25 0.50
CA MET A 40 31.34 13.44 -0.60
C MET A 40 30.82 11.99 -0.58
N ASP A 41 30.70 11.39 0.61
CA ASP A 41 30.14 10.05 0.78
C ASP A 41 28.65 9.98 0.42
N VAL A 42 27.90 11.08 0.59
CA VAL A 42 26.50 11.16 0.14
C VAL A 42 26.43 11.16 -1.38
N VAL A 43 27.23 12.00 -2.05
CA VAL A 43 27.26 12.07 -3.52
C VAL A 43 27.67 10.74 -4.14
N ASN A 44 28.70 10.09 -3.60
CA ASN A 44 29.16 8.79 -4.08
C ASN A 44 28.08 7.71 -3.95
N ARG A 45 27.34 7.70 -2.83
CA ARG A 45 26.20 6.78 -2.64
C ARG A 45 25.06 7.05 -3.62
N MET A 46 24.75 8.32 -3.89
CA MET A 46 23.74 8.69 -4.88
C MET A 46 24.13 8.24 -6.29
N GLN A 47 25.39 8.42 -6.69
CA GLN A 47 25.89 7.92 -7.98
C GLN A 47 25.84 6.40 -8.07
N GLN A 48 26.17 5.68 -6.99
CA GLN A 48 26.04 4.22 -6.95
C GLN A 48 24.59 3.77 -7.11
N LEU A 49 23.63 4.42 -6.43
CA LEU A 49 22.20 4.12 -6.57
C LEU A 49 21.69 4.44 -7.98
N ALA A 50 22.12 5.56 -8.57
CA ALA A 50 21.79 5.92 -9.95
C ALA A 50 22.34 4.90 -10.96
N ASN A 51 23.56 4.41 -10.76
CA ASN A 51 24.16 3.38 -11.61
C ASN A 51 23.51 1.99 -11.43
N GLN A 52 22.91 1.73 -10.27
CA GLN A 52 22.14 0.51 -9.99
C GLN A 52 20.68 0.60 -10.45
N TRP A 53 20.21 1.80 -10.79
CA TRP A 53 18.88 2.00 -11.33
C TRP A 53 18.75 1.24 -12.65
N ARG A 54 17.75 0.35 -12.71
CA ARG A 54 17.35 -0.32 -13.93
C ARG A 54 15.94 0.14 -14.26
N ASP A 55 15.74 0.58 -15.50
CA ASP A 55 14.41 0.92 -15.99
C ASP A 55 13.57 -0.36 -16.04
N GLU A 56 12.79 -0.57 -14.99
CA GLU A 56 11.80 -1.63 -14.96
C GLU A 56 10.61 -1.20 -15.80
N LYS A 57 10.13 -2.13 -16.63
CA LYS A 57 8.95 -1.87 -17.45
C LYS A 57 7.78 -1.60 -16.51
N VAL A 58 7.29 -0.36 -16.52
CA VAL A 58 6.10 0.01 -15.74
C VAL A 58 5.02 -1.03 -15.98
N PRO A 59 4.41 -1.58 -14.92
CA PRO A 59 3.36 -2.58 -15.07
C PRO A 59 2.32 -2.02 -16.04
N HIS A 60 1.82 -2.86 -16.95
CA HIS A 60 0.71 -2.44 -17.81
C HIS A 60 -0.49 -2.13 -16.91
N TRP A 61 -0.64 -0.85 -16.56
CA TRP A 61 -1.84 -0.33 -15.93
C TRP A 61 -2.92 -0.40 -17.00
N HIS A 62 -3.48 -1.59 -17.21
CA HIS A 62 -4.74 -1.73 -17.87
C HIS A 62 -5.75 -1.08 -16.94
N ARG A 63 -6.01 0.22 -17.18
CA ARG A 63 -7.29 0.80 -16.81
C ARG A 63 -8.29 -0.07 -17.54
N GLN A 64 -8.83 -1.09 -16.87
CA GLN A 64 -9.99 -1.78 -17.39
C GLN A 64 -11.03 -0.66 -17.52
N PRO A 65 -11.41 -0.24 -18.75
CA PRO A 65 -12.56 0.62 -18.86
C PRO A 65 -13.66 -0.17 -18.19
N TYR A 66 -14.25 0.39 -17.13
CA TYR A 66 -15.36 -0.19 -16.42
C TYR A 66 -16.30 -0.75 -17.48
N GLN A 67 -16.34 -2.07 -17.65
CA GLN A 67 -17.17 -2.70 -18.66
C GLN A 67 -18.57 -2.51 -18.11
N LEU A 68 -19.17 -1.37 -18.45
CA LEU A 68 -20.57 -1.14 -18.21
C LEU A 68 -21.27 -2.36 -18.80
N PRO A 69 -22.05 -3.12 -18.00
CA PRO A 69 -22.75 -4.28 -18.51
C PRO A 69 -23.50 -3.84 -19.76
N PRO A 70 -23.51 -4.65 -20.85
CA PRO A 70 -24.12 -4.27 -22.11
C PRO A 70 -25.53 -3.76 -21.80
N SER A 71 -25.80 -2.49 -22.12
CA SER A 71 -27.06 -1.85 -21.77
C SER A 71 -28.17 -2.75 -22.28
N SER A 72 -28.89 -3.40 -21.37
CA SER A 72 -29.98 -4.28 -21.74
C SER A 72 -30.94 -3.47 -22.61
N ARG A 73 -31.08 -3.86 -23.87
CA ARG A 73 -31.99 -3.20 -24.84
C ARG A 73 -33.41 -3.10 -24.28
N TRP A 74 -33.76 -4.02 -23.40
CA TRP A 74 -35.03 -4.06 -22.68
C TRP A 74 -35.19 -2.89 -21.68
N MET A 75 -34.11 -2.52 -20.97
CA MET A 75 -34.12 -1.36 -20.07
C MET A 75 -34.30 -0.04 -20.84
N SER A 76 -33.84 0.03 -22.10
CA SER A 76 -33.94 1.24 -22.93
C SER A 76 -35.39 1.60 -23.28
N TRP A 77 -36.30 0.64 -23.39
CA TRP A 77 -37.73 0.91 -23.61
C TRP A 77 -38.37 1.59 -22.40
N PHE A 78 -37.96 1.21 -21.19
CA PHE A 78 -38.46 1.82 -19.95
C PHE A 78 -37.84 3.18 -19.65
N ARG A 79 -36.76 3.59 -20.31
CA ARG A 79 -36.15 4.93 -20.12
C ARG A 79 -37.05 6.07 -20.58
N TRP A 80 -38.00 5.80 -21.47
CA TRP A 80 -38.93 6.80 -22.01
C TRP A 80 -40.21 6.89 -21.19
N THR A 81 -40.44 5.97 -20.25
CA THR A 81 -41.67 5.99 -19.45
C THR A 81 -41.80 7.25 -18.59
N PRO A 82 -40.77 7.81 -17.95
CA PRO A 82 -40.95 9.03 -17.14
C PRO A 82 -41.26 10.23 -18.04
N LEU A 83 -40.67 10.28 -19.24
CA LEU A 83 -40.89 11.35 -20.21
C LEU A 83 -42.29 11.26 -20.83
N ALA A 84 -42.74 10.05 -21.17
CA ALA A 84 -44.10 9.79 -21.61
C ALA A 84 -45.13 10.09 -20.51
N LEU A 85 -44.84 9.74 -19.25
CA LEU A 85 -45.68 10.08 -18.10
C LEU A 85 -45.75 11.60 -17.88
N GLY A 86 -44.61 12.30 -17.94
CA GLY A 86 -44.55 13.75 -17.82
C GLY A 86 -45.31 14.47 -18.94
N CYS A 87 -45.17 14.00 -20.18
CA CYS A 87 -45.89 14.54 -21.33
C CYS A 87 -47.41 14.23 -21.23
N GLY A 88 -47.77 13.03 -20.77
CA GLY A 88 -49.14 12.65 -20.47
C GLY A 88 -49.77 13.48 -19.36
N LEU A 89 -49.05 13.75 -18.27
CA LEU A 89 -49.47 14.64 -17.19
C LEU A 89 -49.62 16.08 -17.69
N MET A 90 -48.71 16.56 -18.53
CA MET A 90 -48.78 17.89 -19.13
C MET A 90 -50.03 18.04 -20.02
N LEU A 91 -50.34 17.04 -20.84
CA LEU A 91 -51.57 16.98 -21.64
C LEU A 91 -52.80 16.87 -20.73
N ALA A 92 -52.76 16.06 -19.68
CA ALA A 92 -53.84 15.94 -18.72
C ALA A 92 -54.13 17.28 -18.01
N VAL A 93 -53.10 18.06 -17.70
CA VAL A 93 -53.24 19.42 -17.13
C VAL A 93 -53.81 20.40 -18.16
N LEU A 94 -53.29 20.39 -19.39
CA LEU A 94 -53.77 21.25 -20.49
C LEU A 94 -55.25 21.01 -20.82
N PHE A 95 -55.67 19.75 -20.83
CA PHE A 95 -57.05 19.34 -21.11
C PHE A 95 -57.93 19.23 -19.86
N GLN A 96 -57.41 19.56 -18.67
CA GLN A 96 -58.11 19.44 -17.37
C GLN A 96 -58.77 18.06 -17.17
N VAL A 97 -58.04 16.98 -17.50
CA VAL A 97 -58.51 15.61 -17.37
C VAL A 97 -58.42 15.19 -15.90
N ARG A 98 -59.55 14.84 -15.27
CA ARG A 98 -59.55 14.17 -13.96
C ARG A 98 -60.13 12.77 -14.05
N VAL A 99 -59.37 11.81 -13.52
CA VAL A 99 -59.79 10.41 -13.34
C VAL A 99 -60.45 10.31 -11.97
N VAL A 100 -61.75 10.03 -11.92
CA VAL A 100 -62.50 9.79 -10.69
C VAL A 100 -62.78 8.30 -10.60
N LYS A 101 -62.36 7.67 -9.50
CA LYS A 101 -62.66 6.27 -9.24
C LYS A 101 -64.04 6.17 -8.59
N SER A 102 -65.00 5.61 -9.30
CA SER A 102 -66.35 5.29 -8.80
C SER A 102 -66.42 3.81 -8.39
N GLU A 103 -67.43 3.42 -7.62
CA GLU A 103 -67.65 2.02 -7.21
C GLU A 103 -67.85 1.07 -8.39
N ASN A 104 -68.18 1.60 -9.58
CA ASN A 104 -68.38 0.84 -10.83
C ASN A 104 -67.21 0.93 -11.84
N GLY A 105 -66.12 1.65 -11.55
CA GLY A 105 -64.98 1.75 -12.48
C GLY A 105 -64.21 3.08 -12.46
N PHE A 106 -63.32 3.26 -13.44
CA PHE A 106 -62.58 4.51 -13.64
C PHE A 106 -63.33 5.41 -14.63
N ASP A 107 -63.84 6.55 -14.16
CA ASP A 107 -64.48 7.55 -15.02
C ASP A 107 -63.49 8.68 -15.34
N LEU A 108 -63.32 8.97 -16.63
CA LEU A 108 -62.52 10.07 -17.16
C LEU A 108 -63.45 11.25 -17.45
N MET A 109 -63.38 12.29 -16.61
CA MET A 109 -64.17 13.51 -16.80
C MET A 109 -63.31 14.61 -17.44
N PHE A 110 -63.84 15.24 -18.50
CA PHE A 110 -63.20 16.33 -19.23
C PHE A 110 -63.99 17.62 -19.00
N GLY A 111 -63.34 18.65 -18.44
CA GLY A 111 -63.90 20.00 -18.33
C GLY A 111 -64.19 20.49 -16.90
N HIS A 112 -64.37 21.81 -16.81
CA HIS A 112 -64.48 22.63 -15.59
C HIS A 112 -65.73 22.32 -14.76
N ASN A 113 -65.74 21.16 -14.10
CA ASN A 113 -66.55 20.99 -12.90
C ASN A 113 -65.62 21.30 -11.72
N GLN A 114 -65.94 22.36 -10.97
CA GLN A 114 -65.22 22.74 -9.76
C GLN A 114 -65.17 21.54 -8.81
N LEU A 115 -63.99 20.93 -8.67
CA LEU A 115 -63.81 19.96 -7.61
C LEU A 115 -63.86 20.70 -6.29
N THR A 116 -64.68 20.17 -5.40
CA THR A 116 -64.73 20.57 -4.01
C THR A 116 -63.33 20.37 -3.40
N ASP A 117 -62.83 21.34 -2.65
CA ASP A 117 -61.49 21.34 -2.00
C ASP A 117 -61.17 20.05 -1.23
N SER A 118 -62.18 19.30 -0.81
CA SER A 118 -62.07 18.01 -0.14
C SER A 118 -61.40 16.92 -0.99
N GLN A 119 -61.65 16.87 -2.30
CA GLN A 119 -61.10 15.83 -3.18
C GLN A 119 -59.63 16.09 -3.57
N LEU A 120 -59.23 17.37 -3.65
CA LEU A 120 -57.82 17.74 -3.87
C LEU A 120 -56.95 17.38 -2.66
N LYS A 121 -57.45 17.64 -1.43
CA LYS A 121 -56.74 17.29 -0.20
C LYS A 121 -56.53 15.77 -0.04
N GLN A 122 -57.47 14.95 -0.50
CA GLN A 122 -57.35 13.50 -0.40
C GLN A 122 -56.28 12.92 -1.33
N VAL A 123 -56.11 13.48 -2.52
CA VAL A 123 -55.05 13.09 -3.45
C VAL A 123 -53.68 13.55 -2.95
N GLU A 124 -53.60 14.75 -2.39
CA GLU A 124 -52.34 15.28 -1.83
C GLU A 124 -51.88 14.48 -0.61
N GLN A 125 -52.81 14.09 0.27
CA GLN A 125 -52.51 13.19 1.39
C GLN A 125 -52.04 11.81 0.91
N GLY A 126 -52.70 11.21 -0.09
CA GLY A 126 -52.28 9.92 -0.63
C GLY A 126 -50.90 9.95 -1.31
N ILE A 127 -50.51 11.09 -1.89
CA ILE A 127 -49.16 11.27 -2.47
C ILE A 127 -48.11 11.42 -1.36
N GLN A 128 -48.41 12.19 -0.30
CA GLN A 128 -47.50 12.33 0.85
C GLN A 128 -47.27 11.00 1.56
N ASP A 129 -48.32 10.21 1.81
CA ASP A 129 -48.19 8.91 2.47
C ASP A 129 -47.29 7.93 1.66
N VAL A 130 -47.38 7.96 0.33
CA VAL A 130 -46.55 7.12 -0.55
C VAL A 130 -45.10 7.60 -0.57
N LEU A 131 -44.86 8.91 -0.55
CA LEU A 131 -43.52 9.48 -0.48
C LEU A 131 -42.87 9.17 0.87
N ASP A 132 -43.60 9.30 1.97
CA ASP A 132 -43.12 8.98 3.31
C ASP A 132 -42.77 7.50 3.46
N GLN A 133 -43.60 6.59 2.90
CA GLN A 133 -43.27 5.17 2.85
C GLN A 133 -41.99 4.90 2.05
N ARG A 134 -41.82 5.56 0.90
CA ARG A 134 -40.63 5.40 0.07
C ARG A 134 -39.37 5.91 0.74
N ASP A 135 -39.44 7.04 1.44
CA ASP A 135 -38.30 7.59 2.17
C ASP A 135 -37.90 6.70 3.37
N GLN A 136 -38.88 6.08 4.04
CA GLN A 136 -38.62 5.10 5.08
C GLN A 136 -37.96 3.82 4.54
N GLU A 137 -38.48 3.26 3.45
CA GLU A 137 -37.87 2.08 2.80
C GLU A 137 -36.44 2.39 2.33
N PHE A 138 -36.24 3.55 1.70
CA PHE A 138 -34.94 3.95 1.18
C PHE A 138 -33.91 4.17 2.29
N SER A 139 -34.29 4.86 3.36
CA SER A 139 -33.39 5.08 4.51
C SER A 139 -33.02 3.77 5.22
N GLN A 140 -33.96 2.83 5.36
CA GLN A 140 -33.68 1.50 5.91
C GLN A 140 -32.70 0.71 5.02
N HIS A 141 -32.91 0.73 3.70
CA HIS A 141 -32.01 0.08 2.75
C HIS A 141 -30.60 0.68 2.77
N LEU A 142 -30.48 2.00 2.81
CA LEU A 142 -29.17 2.67 2.91
C LEU A 142 -28.48 2.33 4.22
N THR A 143 -29.20 2.38 5.34
CA THR A 143 -28.65 2.07 6.66
C THR A 143 -28.12 0.64 6.69
N LYS A 144 -28.89 -0.32 6.18
CA LYS A 144 -28.47 -1.72 6.09
C LYS A 144 -27.25 -1.90 5.18
N ALA A 145 -27.23 -1.25 4.02
CA ALA A 145 -26.09 -1.33 3.11
C ALA A 145 -24.81 -0.78 3.75
N LEU A 146 -24.92 0.30 4.53
CA LEU A 146 -23.79 0.89 5.25
C LEU A 146 -23.30 -0.01 6.39
N THR A 147 -24.21 -0.62 7.16
CA THR A 147 -23.83 -1.55 8.23
C THR A 147 -23.15 -2.80 7.67
N ASP A 148 -23.71 -3.39 6.61
CA ASP A 148 -23.12 -4.56 5.95
C ASP A 148 -21.71 -4.22 5.40
N MET A 149 -21.53 -3.01 4.85
CA MET A 149 -20.20 -2.56 4.42
C MET A 149 -19.23 -2.38 5.58
N SER A 150 -19.67 -1.85 6.73
CA SER A 150 -18.79 -1.71 7.90
C SER A 150 -18.37 -3.06 8.47
N GLU A 151 -19.30 -4.02 8.58
CA GLU A 151 -18.99 -5.38 9.03
C GLU A 151 -18.00 -6.07 8.09
N GLN A 152 -18.21 -5.97 6.77
CA GLN A 152 -17.26 -6.50 5.80
C GLN A 152 -15.88 -5.86 5.87
N GLN A 153 -15.78 -4.57 6.20
CA GLN A 153 -14.48 -3.91 6.40
C GLN A 153 -13.78 -4.41 7.66
N GLU A 154 -14.53 -4.62 8.74
CA GLU A 154 -13.99 -5.14 9.99
C GLU A 154 -13.47 -6.57 9.82
N ASP A 155 -14.25 -7.45 9.18
CA ASP A 155 -13.83 -8.82 8.88
C ASP A 155 -12.57 -8.87 8.02
N ARG A 156 -12.49 -8.02 6.99
CA ARG A 156 -11.30 -7.91 6.13
C ARG A 156 -10.09 -7.42 6.92
N MET A 157 -10.27 -6.44 7.81
CA MET A 157 -9.20 -5.93 8.65
C MET A 157 -8.68 -7.01 9.60
N GLN A 158 -9.58 -7.75 10.25
CA GLN A 158 -9.21 -8.87 11.13
C GLN A 158 -8.46 -9.97 10.37
N ALA A 159 -8.91 -10.32 9.16
CA ALA A 159 -8.21 -11.28 8.32
C ALA A 159 -6.80 -10.80 7.92
N LEU A 160 -6.65 -9.51 7.58
CA LEU A 160 -5.33 -8.93 7.28
C LEU A 160 -4.41 -8.93 8.50
N LEU A 161 -4.93 -8.63 9.69
CA LEU A 161 -4.17 -8.68 10.94
C LEU A 161 -3.73 -10.11 11.28
N ALA A 162 -4.60 -11.09 11.08
CA ALA A 162 -4.27 -12.50 11.28
C ALA A 162 -3.17 -12.98 10.30
N GLU A 163 -3.29 -12.62 9.03
CA GLU A 163 -2.26 -12.92 8.02
C GLU A 163 -0.92 -12.26 8.38
N TYR A 164 -0.95 -11.01 8.81
CA TYR A 164 0.25 -10.29 9.24
C TYR A 164 0.91 -10.94 10.46
N ASP A 165 0.13 -11.36 11.47
CA ASP A 165 0.70 -12.06 12.63
C ASP A 165 1.30 -13.41 12.23
N GLN A 166 0.63 -14.18 11.39
CA GLN A 166 1.15 -15.45 10.87
C GLN A 166 2.44 -15.24 10.08
N GLN A 167 2.48 -14.23 9.21
CA GLN A 167 3.69 -13.87 8.46
C GLN A 167 4.82 -13.48 9.42
N SER A 168 4.52 -12.65 10.41
CA SER A 168 5.47 -12.18 11.43
C SER A 168 6.06 -13.35 12.23
N GLN A 169 5.23 -14.30 12.67
CA GLN A 169 5.68 -15.54 13.32
C GLN A 169 6.60 -16.35 12.41
N SER A 170 6.26 -16.48 11.12
CA SER A 170 7.08 -17.22 10.17
C SER A 170 8.45 -16.58 9.93
N LEU A 171 8.51 -15.24 9.86
CA LEU A 171 9.74 -14.48 9.72
C LEU A 171 10.63 -14.63 10.95
N ARG A 172 10.05 -14.52 12.15
CA ARG A 172 10.77 -14.77 13.41
C ARG A 172 11.37 -16.16 13.46
N ASN A 173 10.61 -17.20 13.08
CA ASN A 173 11.11 -18.57 13.09
C ASN A 173 12.30 -18.75 12.13
N LYS A 174 12.20 -18.21 10.90
CA LYS A 174 13.30 -18.24 9.93
C LYS A 174 14.54 -17.49 10.42
N GLU A 175 14.34 -16.36 11.11
CA GLU A 175 15.42 -15.60 11.72
C GLU A 175 16.09 -16.40 12.85
N PHE A 176 15.30 -17.02 13.73
CA PHE A 176 15.82 -17.90 14.79
C PHE A 176 16.61 -19.08 14.22
N ASP A 177 16.14 -19.72 13.15
CA ASP A 177 16.87 -20.81 12.48
C ASP A 177 18.22 -20.32 11.94
N THR A 178 18.25 -19.11 11.38
CA THR A 178 19.48 -18.49 10.88
C THR A 178 20.45 -18.18 12.03
N LEU A 179 19.95 -17.63 13.14
CA LEU A 179 20.75 -17.37 14.33
C LEU A 179 21.33 -18.66 14.92
N LEU A 180 20.52 -19.73 15.02
CA LEU A 180 20.97 -21.04 15.49
C LEU A 180 22.01 -21.66 14.56
N ALA A 181 21.83 -21.54 13.24
CA ALA A 181 22.81 -22.01 12.26
C ALA A 181 24.14 -21.26 12.40
N ASN A 182 24.11 -19.94 12.56
CA ASN A 182 25.31 -19.13 12.77
C ASN A 182 25.99 -19.46 14.11
N TRP A 183 25.23 -19.62 15.18
CA TRP A 183 25.76 -20.03 16.48
C TRP A 183 26.44 -21.41 16.42
N ARG A 184 25.83 -22.38 15.73
CA ARG A 184 26.43 -23.70 15.52
C ARG A 184 27.74 -23.61 14.74
N LYS A 185 27.78 -22.81 13.66
CA LYS A 185 29.02 -22.58 12.88
C LYS A 185 30.11 -21.96 13.74
N GLN A 186 29.77 -20.95 14.54
CA GLN A 186 30.72 -20.31 15.45
C GLN A 186 31.25 -21.30 16.48
N ARG A 187 30.37 -22.09 17.09
CA ARG A 187 30.76 -23.12 18.07
C ARG A 187 31.72 -24.16 17.47
N ASP A 188 31.50 -24.55 16.22
CA ASP A 188 32.36 -25.52 15.53
C ASP A 188 33.75 -24.94 15.26
N LEU A 189 33.81 -23.68 14.80
CA LEU A 189 35.07 -22.94 14.65
C LEU A 189 35.81 -22.82 15.99
N ASP A 190 35.11 -22.48 17.07
CA ASP A 190 35.69 -22.36 18.40
C ASP A 190 36.25 -23.71 18.89
N LEU A 191 35.52 -24.82 18.66
CA LEU A 191 36.00 -26.16 18.99
C LEU A 191 37.26 -26.51 18.20
N HIS A 192 37.32 -26.17 16.91
CA HIS A 192 38.51 -26.35 16.10
C HIS A 192 39.70 -25.56 16.65
N VAL A 193 39.52 -24.28 16.98
CA VAL A 193 40.59 -23.44 17.55
C VAL A 193 41.05 -23.96 18.91
N ILE A 194 40.13 -24.42 19.76
CA ILE A 194 40.48 -25.01 21.05
C ILE A 194 41.30 -26.29 20.84
N SER A 195 40.87 -27.17 19.93
CA SER A 195 41.57 -28.42 19.64
C SER A 195 43.00 -28.18 19.13
N SER A 196 43.20 -27.20 18.24
CA SER A 196 44.54 -26.88 17.73
C SER A 196 45.43 -26.32 18.84
N ARG A 197 44.90 -25.44 19.70
CA ARG A 197 45.66 -24.92 20.85
C ARG A 197 46.05 -26.01 21.84
N TYR A 198 45.19 -27.00 22.07
CA TYR A 198 45.54 -28.15 22.90
C TYR A 198 46.70 -28.97 22.29
N GLN A 199 46.70 -29.14 20.98
CA GLN A 199 47.80 -29.80 20.26
C GLN A 199 49.11 -29.01 20.43
N ASP A 200 49.08 -27.69 20.22
CA ASP A 200 50.25 -26.83 20.36
C ASP A 200 50.83 -26.86 21.78
N LEU A 201 49.96 -26.85 22.81
CA LEU A 201 50.37 -26.96 24.21
C LEU A 201 50.99 -28.34 24.51
N TYR A 202 50.42 -29.40 23.95
CA TYR A 202 50.97 -30.75 24.10
C TYR A 202 52.36 -30.85 23.46
N ASP A 203 52.53 -30.37 22.24
CA ASP A 203 53.81 -30.38 21.52
C ASP A 203 54.86 -29.51 22.22
N ALA A 204 54.47 -28.33 22.72
CA ALA A 204 55.34 -27.48 23.53
C ALA A 204 55.78 -28.19 24.83
N SER A 205 54.89 -28.94 25.47
CA SER A 205 55.22 -29.71 26.68
C SER A 205 56.22 -30.84 26.39
N LEU A 206 56.08 -31.53 25.25
CA LEU A 206 57.01 -32.56 24.81
C LEU A 206 58.39 -31.98 24.46
N ALA A 207 58.42 -30.88 23.71
CA ALA A 207 59.65 -30.16 23.38
C ALA A 207 60.39 -29.70 24.65
N ASN A 208 59.66 -29.14 25.62
CA ASN A 208 60.24 -28.74 26.91
C ASN A 208 60.81 -29.95 27.67
N ARG A 209 60.05 -31.06 27.76
CA ARG A 209 60.53 -32.29 28.42
C ARG A 209 61.80 -32.83 27.75
N ASN A 210 61.83 -32.88 26.43
CA ASN A 210 62.99 -33.33 25.67
C ASN A 210 64.19 -32.39 25.87
N GLY A 211 63.97 -31.08 25.89
CA GLY A 211 64.98 -30.08 26.22
C GLY A 211 65.58 -30.30 27.61
N LEU A 212 64.75 -30.50 28.64
CA LEU A 212 65.21 -30.81 30.00
C LEU A 212 66.04 -32.10 30.06
N ILE A 213 65.63 -33.15 29.34
CA ILE A 213 66.41 -34.40 29.26
C ILE A 213 67.78 -34.15 28.62
N SER A 214 67.85 -33.40 27.52
CA SER A 214 69.13 -33.09 26.87
C SER A 214 70.06 -32.27 27.77
N LEU A 215 69.53 -31.32 28.54
CA LEU A 215 70.30 -30.55 29.51
C LEU A 215 70.82 -31.44 30.65
N ALA A 216 69.98 -32.34 31.18
CA ALA A 216 70.39 -33.29 32.21
C ALA A 216 71.48 -34.26 31.71
N GLN A 217 71.42 -34.68 30.45
CA GLN A 217 72.47 -35.52 29.84
C GLN A 217 73.78 -34.74 29.63
N TYR A 218 73.71 -33.46 29.26
CA TYR A 218 74.89 -32.61 29.10
C TYR A 218 75.64 -32.40 30.42
N VAL A 219 74.94 -32.16 31.53
CA VAL A 219 75.54 -31.97 32.87
C VAL A 219 76.19 -33.25 33.42
N LYS A 220 75.80 -34.44 32.93
CA LYS A 220 76.32 -35.73 33.41
C LYS A 220 77.61 -36.17 32.70
N LYS A 221 78.04 -35.44 31.66
CA LYS A 221 79.33 -35.63 30.98
C LYS A 221 80.38 -34.69 31.56
#